data_AF-A0A2W5AXI5-F1
#
_entry.id   AF-A0A2W5AXI5-F1
#
_cell.length_a   1.000
_cell.length_b   1.000
_cell.length_c   1.000
_cell.angle_alpha   90.00
_cell.angle_beta   90.00
_cell.angle_gamma   90.00
#
_symmetry.space_group_name_H-M   'P 1'
#
loop_
_entity.id
_entity.type
_entity.pdbx_description
1 polymer ?
#
loop_
_entity_poly.entity_id
_entity_poly.type
_entity_poly.pdbx_seq_one_letter_code
_entity_poly.pdbx_strand_id
1 'polypeptide(L)'
;VRSKNPPKVQGVTLVSVHMAKGLEWDAVFLVGLYEGMFPIHHALKGAGAADAIEEERRLLYVGVTRAREHLHLSWALARQEGGKQSRVRTRFLDDLVPWEDEDDGELAIDLNQARRRRKTGAPKNACAVCGTPLSTPEAKILGRCGQHSLETDQVVIGELRQWRLDTAKSMGVPAYVVFTDATLLAIAQRMPASPEELIQVPGVGPMKIEQFGEDVLAITANYATG
;
A
#
# COMPACT_ATOMS: atom_id res chain seq x y z
N VAL A 1 -21.68 38.93 -7.20
CA VAL A 1 -22.43 37.69 -7.55
C VAL A 1 -23.04 37.16 -6.26
N ARG A 2 -24.37 37.12 -6.12
CA ARG A 2 -25.04 36.74 -4.86
C ARG A 2 -24.84 35.23 -4.62
N SER A 3 -24.08 34.86 -3.58
CA SER A 3 -23.97 33.48 -3.13
C SER A 3 -25.30 32.99 -2.57
N LYS A 4 -25.68 31.73 -2.88
CA LYS A 4 -26.89 31.11 -2.36
C LYS A 4 -26.59 30.55 -0.97
N ASN A 5 -27.31 31.03 0.04
CA ASN A 5 -27.22 30.45 1.37
C ASN A 5 -27.93 29.08 1.41
N PRO A 6 -27.42 28.13 2.22
CA PRO A 6 -28.08 26.85 2.50
C PRO A 6 -29.48 27.04 3.12
N PRO A 7 -30.33 25.99 3.11
CA PRO A 7 -31.67 26.04 3.71
C PRO A 7 -31.61 26.45 5.19
N LYS A 8 -32.49 27.38 5.59
CA LYS A 8 -32.54 28.03 6.93
C LYS A 8 -33.09 27.12 8.05
N VAL A 9 -32.79 25.82 8.03
CA VAL A 9 -33.13 24.93 9.14
C VAL A 9 -32.06 25.10 10.22
N GLN A 10 -32.45 25.28 11.47
CA GLN A 10 -31.48 25.33 12.57
C GLN A 10 -30.86 23.94 12.76
N GLY A 11 -29.63 23.77 12.30
CA GLY A 11 -28.90 22.51 12.40
C GLY A 11 -27.65 22.46 11.52
N VAL A 12 -26.91 21.36 11.62
CA VAL A 12 -25.73 21.10 10.78
C VAL A 12 -26.17 20.54 9.44
N THR A 13 -25.75 21.14 8.33
CA THR A 13 -25.99 20.61 6.99
C THR A 13 -24.95 19.56 6.62
N LEU A 14 -25.37 18.31 6.42
CA LEU A 14 -24.53 17.26 5.84
C LEU A 14 -24.85 17.10 4.36
N VAL A 15 -23.86 17.34 3.51
CA VAL A 15 -23.98 17.19 2.05
C VAL A 15 -22.68 16.61 1.48
N SER A 16 -22.79 15.98 0.31
CA SER A 16 -21.59 15.64 -0.46
C SER A 16 -20.97 16.90 -1.07
N VAL A 17 -19.67 16.85 -1.38
CA VAL A 17 -18.95 17.97 -2.00
C VAL A 17 -19.60 18.42 -3.32
N HIS A 18 -20.10 17.47 -4.11
CA HIS A 18 -20.85 17.75 -5.34
C HIS A 18 -22.09 18.61 -5.10
N MET A 19 -22.86 18.29 -4.05
CA MET A 19 -24.09 19.01 -3.69
C MET A 19 -23.84 20.37 -3.06
N ALA A 20 -22.60 20.63 -2.61
CA ALA A 20 -22.20 21.91 -2.05
C ALA A 20 -21.92 22.99 -3.12
N LYS A 21 -21.88 22.62 -4.41
CA LYS A 21 -21.56 23.54 -5.51
C LYS A 21 -22.53 24.73 -5.54
N GLY A 22 -21.97 25.95 -5.47
CA GLY A 22 -22.74 27.20 -5.50
C GLY A 22 -23.39 27.60 -4.16
N LEU A 23 -23.16 26.83 -3.11
CA LEU A 23 -23.51 27.15 -1.74
C LEU A 23 -22.28 27.60 -0.96
N GLU A 24 -22.47 28.32 0.14
CA GLU A 24 -21.38 28.77 1.02
C GLU A 24 -21.86 28.80 2.47
N TRP A 25 -20.94 28.54 3.39
CA TRP A 25 -21.16 28.53 4.84
C TRP A 25 -20.02 29.25 5.55
N ASP A 26 -20.30 29.80 6.72
CA ASP A 26 -19.29 30.48 7.53
C ASP A 26 -18.25 29.47 8.04
N ALA A 27 -18.69 28.25 8.40
CA ALA A 27 -17.82 27.12 8.75
C ALA A 27 -18.10 25.87 7.89
N VAL A 28 -17.04 25.23 7.39
CA VAL A 28 -17.11 23.97 6.63
C VAL A 28 -16.14 22.94 7.20
N PHE A 29 -16.63 21.71 7.36
CA PHE A 29 -15.83 20.56 7.77
C PHE A 29 -15.75 19.57 6.59
N LEU A 30 -14.57 19.47 5.97
CA LEU A 30 -14.28 18.43 5.00
C LEU A 30 -13.67 17.23 5.72
N VAL A 31 -14.43 16.14 5.76
CA VAL A 31 -14.08 14.91 6.48
C VAL A 31 -13.70 13.79 5.51
N GLY A 32 -12.86 12.86 5.98
CA GLY A 32 -12.48 11.68 5.21
C GLY A 32 -11.47 11.94 4.10
N LEU A 33 -10.57 12.91 4.30
CA LEU A 33 -9.52 13.29 3.33
C LEU A 33 -8.35 12.31 3.34
N TYR A 34 -8.60 11.07 2.92
CA TYR A 34 -7.61 10.00 2.84
C TYR A 34 -7.63 9.29 1.47
N GLU A 35 -6.52 8.67 1.08
CA GLU A 35 -6.37 7.93 -0.17
C GLU A 35 -7.41 6.82 -0.33
N GLY A 36 -8.08 6.79 -1.48
CA GLY A 36 -9.16 5.84 -1.79
C GLY A 36 -10.56 6.35 -1.39
N MET A 37 -10.66 7.40 -0.57
CA MET A 37 -11.90 8.19 -0.38
C MET A 37 -11.84 9.49 -1.17
N PHE A 38 -10.70 10.19 -1.11
CA PHE A 38 -10.50 11.44 -1.82
C PHE A 38 -9.01 11.51 -2.24
N PRO A 39 -8.63 11.21 -3.49
CA PRO A 39 -9.47 10.75 -4.61
C PRO A 39 -10.17 9.43 -4.30
N ILE A 40 -11.39 9.25 -4.85
CA ILE A 40 -12.08 7.95 -4.79
C ILE A 40 -11.26 6.86 -5.47
N HIS A 41 -11.33 5.63 -4.96
CA HIS A 41 -10.54 4.48 -5.45
C HIS A 41 -10.65 4.23 -6.97
N HIS A 42 -11.81 4.54 -7.55
CA HIS A 42 -12.04 4.38 -8.99
C HIS A 42 -11.21 5.37 -9.83
N ALA A 43 -11.00 6.60 -9.35
CA ALA A 43 -10.21 7.61 -10.04
C ALA A 43 -8.72 7.25 -10.11
N LEU A 44 -8.26 6.32 -9.27
CA LEU A 44 -6.86 5.88 -9.21
C LEU A 44 -6.50 4.80 -10.25
N LYS A 45 -7.45 4.31 -11.06
CA LYS A 45 -7.26 3.14 -11.93
C LYS A 45 -7.39 3.47 -13.42
N GLY A 46 -6.64 2.73 -14.24
CA GLY A 46 -6.77 2.75 -15.71
C GLY A 46 -6.00 3.87 -16.41
N ALA A 47 -6.08 3.89 -17.74
CA ALA A 47 -5.33 4.82 -18.60
C ALA A 47 -5.73 6.30 -18.43
N GLY A 48 -6.92 6.58 -17.87
CA GLY A 48 -7.43 7.93 -17.60
C GLY A 48 -7.28 8.40 -16.15
N ALA A 49 -6.48 7.70 -15.33
CA ALA A 49 -6.36 8.00 -13.91
C ALA A 49 -5.86 9.43 -13.63
N ALA A 50 -4.95 9.96 -14.45
CA ALA A 50 -4.43 11.32 -14.28
C ALA A 50 -5.55 12.38 -14.38
N ASP A 51 -6.38 12.30 -15.42
CA ASP A 51 -7.50 13.24 -15.62
C ASP A 51 -8.58 13.09 -14.55
N ALA A 52 -8.88 11.84 -14.14
CA ALA A 52 -9.83 11.57 -13.07
C ALA A 52 -9.34 12.10 -11.72
N ILE A 53 -8.05 11.99 -11.41
CA ILE A 53 -7.44 12.57 -10.21
C ILE A 53 -7.52 14.09 -10.26
N GLU A 54 -7.27 14.72 -11.41
CA GLU A 54 -7.40 16.17 -11.55
C GLU A 54 -8.85 16.65 -11.42
N GLU A 55 -9.85 15.86 -11.84
CA GLU A 55 -11.26 16.15 -11.57
C GLU A 55 -11.57 16.06 -10.06
N GLU A 56 -11.08 15.03 -9.37
CA GLU A 56 -11.21 14.92 -7.91
C GLU A 56 -10.51 16.10 -7.19
N ARG A 57 -9.36 16.56 -7.69
CA ARG A 57 -8.69 17.77 -7.19
C ARG A 57 -9.58 19.00 -7.35
N ARG A 58 -10.23 19.17 -8.50
CA ARG A 58 -11.22 20.24 -8.72
C ARG A 58 -12.40 20.14 -7.76
N LEU A 59 -12.86 18.93 -7.45
CA LEU A 59 -13.89 18.72 -6.43
C LEU A 59 -13.42 19.17 -5.04
N LEU A 60 -12.18 18.86 -4.64
CA LEU A 60 -11.65 19.34 -3.35
C LEU A 60 -11.65 20.86 -3.30
N TYR A 61 -11.16 21.49 -4.37
CA TYR A 61 -11.14 22.95 -4.50
C TYR A 61 -12.55 23.55 -4.36
N VAL A 62 -13.57 22.91 -4.97
CA VAL A 62 -14.97 23.32 -4.77
C VAL A 62 -15.33 23.25 -3.29
N GLY A 63 -15.06 22.13 -2.61
CA GLY A 63 -15.33 21.96 -1.17
C GLY A 63 -14.65 23.02 -0.29
N VAL A 64 -13.35 23.26 -0.51
CA VAL A 64 -12.53 24.24 0.20
C VAL A 64 -13.11 25.64 0.06
N THR A 65 -13.47 26.02 -1.16
CA THR A 65 -14.03 27.36 -1.46
C THR A 65 -15.49 27.54 -1.02
N ARG A 66 -16.12 26.55 -0.38
CA ARG A 66 -17.44 26.74 0.23
C ARG A 66 -17.36 27.39 1.62
N ALA A 67 -16.19 27.37 2.25
CA ALA A 67 -15.94 28.01 3.54
C ALA A 67 -15.72 29.51 3.36
N ARG A 68 -16.37 30.35 4.18
CA ARG A 68 -16.11 31.79 4.21
C ARG A 68 -15.11 32.19 5.29
N GLU A 69 -15.23 31.61 6.49
CA GLU A 69 -14.43 32.02 7.65
C GLU A 69 -13.60 30.85 8.21
N HIS A 70 -14.25 29.70 8.40
CA HIS A 70 -13.63 28.54 9.04
C HIS A 70 -13.64 27.32 8.12
N LEU A 71 -12.46 26.76 7.88
CA LEU A 71 -12.28 25.52 7.15
C LEU A 71 -11.56 24.50 8.04
N HIS A 72 -12.21 23.37 8.28
CA HIS A 72 -11.61 22.23 8.97
C HIS A 72 -11.45 21.07 8.00
N LEU A 73 -10.24 20.52 7.94
CA LEU A 73 -9.87 19.39 7.11
C LEU A 73 -9.51 18.24 8.01
N SER A 74 -10.08 17.05 7.80
CA SER A 74 -9.81 15.89 8.66
C SER A 74 -9.70 14.58 7.88
N TRP A 75 -8.86 13.70 8.40
CA TRP A 75 -8.67 12.33 7.94
C TRP A 75 -8.55 11.40 9.14
N ALA A 76 -8.92 10.14 8.97
CA ALA A 76 -8.81 9.12 10.01
C ALA A 76 -7.69 8.15 9.65
N LEU A 77 -6.88 7.73 10.63
CA LEU A 77 -5.78 6.76 10.43
C LEU A 77 -6.30 5.32 10.30
N ALA A 78 -7.44 5.02 10.93
CA ALA A 78 -8.09 3.70 10.90
C ALA A 78 -9.59 3.82 10.57
N ARG A 79 -10.23 2.70 10.23
CA ARG A 79 -11.69 2.66 9.98
C ARG A 79 -12.51 2.64 11.26
N GLN A 80 -12.02 1.94 12.27
CA GLN A 80 -12.61 1.82 13.60
C GLN A 80 -11.62 2.36 14.62
N GLU A 81 -12.13 2.83 15.74
CA GLU A 81 -11.32 3.20 16.90
C GLU A 81 -10.48 2.00 17.38
N GLY A 82 -9.22 2.24 17.72
CA GLY A 82 -8.26 1.17 18.09
C GLY A 82 -7.89 0.20 16.94
N GLY A 83 -8.46 0.38 15.75
CA GLY A 83 -8.18 -0.46 14.59
C GLY A 83 -6.79 -0.20 14.00
N LYS A 84 -6.33 -1.16 13.18
CA LYS A 84 -5.06 -1.01 12.44
C LYS A 84 -5.07 0.28 11.62
N GLN A 85 -4.07 1.13 11.85
CA GLN A 85 -3.89 2.39 11.15
C GLN A 85 -3.35 2.13 9.74
N SER A 86 -4.25 1.97 8.76
CA SER A 86 -3.91 1.66 7.38
C SER A 86 -4.33 2.72 6.38
N ARG A 87 -4.99 3.79 6.81
CA ARG A 87 -5.42 4.90 5.94
C ARG A 87 -4.29 5.90 5.81
N VAL A 88 -4.08 6.36 4.59
CA VAL A 88 -3.06 7.36 4.25
C VAL A 88 -3.77 8.67 3.95
N ARG A 89 -3.29 9.80 4.50
CA ARG A 89 -3.79 11.15 4.18
C ARG A 89 -3.83 11.36 2.66
N THR A 90 -4.83 12.09 2.16
CA THR A 90 -4.94 12.39 0.73
C THR A 90 -3.72 13.15 0.22
N ARG A 91 -3.24 12.79 -0.99
CA ARG A 91 -2.19 13.51 -1.71
C ARG A 91 -2.49 14.99 -1.93
N PHE A 92 -3.75 15.41 -1.92
CA PHE A 92 -4.10 16.80 -2.20
C PHE A 92 -3.76 17.76 -1.07
N LEU A 93 -3.42 17.26 0.12
CA LEU A 93 -2.94 18.07 1.24
C LEU A 93 -1.41 18.14 1.31
N ASP A 94 -0.68 17.39 0.47
CA ASP A 94 0.79 17.31 0.54
C ASP A 94 1.47 18.68 0.40
N ASP A 95 0.90 19.58 -0.41
CA ASP A 95 1.44 20.92 -0.65
C ASP A 95 0.88 21.98 0.33
N LEU A 96 -0.21 21.68 1.03
CA LEU A 96 -0.92 22.62 1.91
C LEU A 96 -0.56 22.44 3.38
N VAL A 97 -0.35 21.19 3.78
CA VAL A 97 0.06 20.82 5.13
C VAL A 97 1.42 20.14 4.97
N PRO A 98 2.51 20.89 5.17
CA PRO A 98 3.84 20.31 5.26
C PRO A 98 3.77 19.13 6.21
N TRP A 99 4.47 18.07 5.86
CA TRP A 99 4.74 17.04 6.86
C TRP A 99 5.68 17.70 7.87
N GLU A 100 5.13 18.15 9.00
CA GLU A 100 5.96 18.67 10.09
C GLU A 100 6.90 17.55 10.50
N ASP A 101 8.20 17.76 10.33
CA ASP A 101 9.26 16.83 10.76
C ASP A 101 9.53 17.00 12.28
N GLU A 102 8.59 17.54 13.06
CA GLU A 102 8.77 17.86 14.49
C GLU A 102 8.04 16.83 15.38
N ASP A 103 8.84 15.92 15.94
CA ASP A 103 8.83 15.43 17.34
C ASP A 103 7.49 15.15 18.07
N ASP A 104 6.49 14.61 17.38
CA ASP A 104 5.35 13.94 18.02
C ASP A 104 5.73 12.50 18.38
N GLY A 105 6.38 12.34 19.53
CA GLY A 105 6.63 11.04 20.15
C GLY A 105 5.39 10.14 20.14
N GLU A 106 5.58 8.94 19.57
CA GLU A 106 4.80 7.70 19.75
C GLU A 106 3.69 7.30 18.76
N LEU A 107 3.18 8.12 17.82
CA LEU A 107 2.09 7.63 16.93
C LEU A 107 2.18 7.95 15.43
N ALA A 108 3.26 8.56 14.94
CA ALA A 108 3.48 8.70 13.51
C ALA A 108 4.13 7.42 12.92
N ILE A 109 3.33 6.48 12.43
CA ILE A 109 3.86 5.38 11.61
C ILE A 109 4.36 6.00 10.29
N ASP A 110 5.67 5.99 10.17
CA ASP A 110 6.49 6.71 9.20
C ASP A 110 6.25 6.28 7.74
N LEU A 111 5.22 6.84 7.09
CA LEU A 111 4.99 6.71 5.65
C LEU A 111 5.88 7.66 4.84
N ASN A 112 6.49 8.66 5.48
CA ASN A 112 7.38 9.61 4.84
C ASN A 112 8.82 9.09 4.69
N GLN A 113 9.25 8.15 5.54
CA GLN A 113 10.44 7.32 5.31
C GLN A 113 10.34 6.55 4.00
N ALA A 114 9.17 6.09 3.59
CA ALA A 114 9.01 5.36 2.33
C ALA A 114 9.23 6.24 1.08
N ARG A 115 8.99 7.56 1.19
CA ARG A 115 9.23 8.54 0.12
C ARG A 115 10.63 9.17 0.19
N ARG A 116 11.17 9.49 1.38
CA ARG A 116 12.55 10.00 1.52
C ARG A 116 13.62 8.92 1.31
N ARG A 117 13.39 7.65 1.67
CA ARG A 117 14.29 6.53 1.32
C ARG A 117 14.42 6.30 -0.20
N ARG A 118 13.50 6.81 -1.01
CA ARG A 118 13.55 6.64 -2.47
C ARG A 118 14.52 7.58 -3.20
N LYS A 119 15.09 8.61 -2.55
CA LYS A 119 16.03 9.53 -3.22
C LYS A 119 17.46 9.54 -2.68
N THR A 120 17.77 8.81 -1.61
CA THR A 120 19.16 8.60 -1.13
C THR A 120 19.40 7.16 -0.66
N GLY A 121 18.89 6.18 -1.40
CA GLY A 121 19.51 4.86 -1.37
C GLY A 121 20.72 4.91 -2.30
N ALA A 122 21.93 5.03 -1.76
CA ALA A 122 23.13 4.71 -2.54
C ALA A 122 22.87 3.38 -3.26
N PRO A 123 23.18 3.24 -4.57
CA PRO A 123 22.94 1.99 -5.26
C PRO A 123 23.70 0.92 -4.48
N LYS A 124 22.97 -0.07 -3.95
CA LYS A 124 23.62 -1.27 -3.45
C LYS A 124 24.30 -1.86 -4.66
N ASN A 125 25.60 -1.64 -4.79
CA ASN A 125 26.42 -2.13 -5.90
C ASN A 125 26.61 -3.65 -5.80
N ALA A 126 25.67 -4.36 -5.14
CA ALA A 126 25.74 -5.75 -4.77
C ALA A 126 24.31 -6.31 -4.72
N CYS A 127 24.15 -7.54 -5.21
CA CYS A 127 22.91 -8.30 -5.17
C CYS A 127 22.43 -8.46 -3.73
N ALA A 128 21.15 -8.20 -3.48
CA ALA A 128 20.56 -8.34 -2.14
C ALA A 128 20.50 -9.79 -1.64
N VAL A 129 20.72 -10.78 -2.51
CA VAL A 129 20.66 -12.22 -2.20
C VAL A 129 22.05 -12.80 -2.01
N CYS A 130 22.93 -12.66 -3.01
CA CYS A 130 24.25 -13.29 -3.01
C CYS A 130 25.43 -12.31 -2.85
N GLY A 131 25.18 -11.00 -2.76
CA GLY A 131 26.22 -9.99 -2.65
C GLY A 131 27.01 -9.70 -3.92
N THR A 132 26.75 -10.40 -5.03
CA THR A 132 27.47 -10.21 -6.31
C THR A 132 27.37 -8.76 -6.81
N PRO A 133 28.49 -8.13 -7.23
CA PRO A 133 28.46 -6.76 -7.70
C PRO A 133 27.53 -6.53 -8.88
N LEU A 134 26.63 -5.54 -8.76
CA LEU A 134 25.66 -5.20 -9.81
C LEU A 134 26.30 -4.18 -10.75
N SER A 135 26.72 -4.65 -11.93
CA SER A 135 27.44 -3.82 -12.92
C SER A 135 26.49 -3.08 -13.86
N THR A 136 25.31 -3.63 -14.16
CA THR A 136 24.37 -3.03 -15.13
C THR A 136 23.35 -2.11 -14.44
N PRO A 137 22.90 -1.03 -15.11
CA PRO A 137 21.83 -0.16 -14.61
C PRO A 137 20.54 -0.93 -14.27
N GLU A 138 20.17 -1.91 -15.08
CA GLU A 138 18.98 -2.75 -14.90
C GLU A 138 19.10 -3.58 -13.63
N ALA A 139 20.25 -4.22 -13.41
CA ALA A 139 20.51 -5.00 -12.20
C ALA A 139 20.57 -4.11 -10.96
N LYS A 140 21.14 -2.89 -11.05
CA LYS A 140 21.17 -1.91 -9.95
C LYS A 140 19.78 -1.41 -9.57
N ILE A 141 18.90 -1.18 -10.55
CA ILE A 141 17.49 -0.81 -10.33
C ILE A 141 16.74 -1.98 -9.68
N LEU A 142 17.02 -3.21 -10.13
CA LEU A 142 16.42 -4.43 -9.61
C LEU A 142 16.97 -4.84 -8.22
N GLY A 143 18.18 -4.40 -7.88
CA GLY A 143 18.89 -4.79 -6.66
C GLY A 143 19.32 -6.26 -6.62
N ARG A 144 19.30 -6.96 -7.77
CA ARG A 144 19.57 -8.40 -7.92
C ARG A 144 20.35 -8.68 -9.21
N CYS A 145 21.21 -9.70 -9.21
CA CYS A 145 21.98 -10.11 -10.40
C CYS A 145 21.13 -10.96 -11.36
N GLY A 146 21.61 -11.18 -12.59
CA GLY A 146 20.89 -11.92 -13.63
C GLY A 146 20.52 -13.37 -13.29
N GLN A 147 21.23 -14.01 -12.35
CA GLN A 147 20.88 -15.34 -11.82
C GLN A 147 19.62 -15.29 -10.91
N HIS A 148 19.33 -14.14 -10.30
CA HIS A 148 18.19 -13.93 -9.40
C HIS A 148 17.12 -13.03 -10.07
N SER A 149 16.91 -13.22 -11.37
CA SER A 149 16.01 -12.43 -12.23
C SER A 149 14.52 -12.69 -11.92
N LEU A 150 13.66 -11.70 -12.21
CA LEU A 150 12.20 -11.71 -12.04
C LEU A 150 11.48 -12.85 -12.78
N GLU A 151 12.14 -13.47 -13.76
CA GLU A 151 11.61 -14.59 -14.51
C GLU A 151 11.57 -15.86 -13.66
N THR A 152 12.64 -16.14 -12.89
CA THR A 152 12.71 -17.24 -11.93
C THR A 152 11.65 -17.04 -10.82
N ASP A 153 11.47 -15.81 -10.33
CA ASP A 153 10.43 -15.47 -9.34
C ASP A 153 9.02 -15.82 -9.86
N GLN A 154 8.74 -15.59 -11.15
CA GLN A 154 7.45 -15.88 -11.78
C GLN A 154 7.20 -17.38 -11.98
N VAL A 155 8.25 -18.17 -12.25
CA VAL A 155 8.12 -19.62 -12.36
C VAL A 155 7.94 -20.26 -10.99
N VAL A 156 8.78 -19.91 -10.02
CA VAL A 156 8.72 -20.43 -8.64
C VAL A 156 7.37 -20.09 -7.99
N ILE A 157 6.86 -18.87 -8.18
CA ILE A 157 5.55 -18.53 -7.62
C ILE A 157 4.40 -19.27 -8.29
N GLY A 158 4.52 -19.59 -9.58
CA GLY A 158 3.55 -20.41 -10.29
C GLY A 158 3.47 -21.80 -9.68
N GLU A 159 4.62 -22.42 -9.45
CA GLU A 159 4.71 -23.76 -8.85
C GLU A 159 4.28 -23.79 -7.39
N LEU A 160 4.68 -22.81 -6.57
CA LEU A 160 4.21 -22.67 -5.19
C LEU A 160 2.68 -22.50 -5.11
N ARG A 161 2.08 -21.77 -6.06
CA ARG A 161 0.61 -21.65 -6.14
C ARG A 161 -0.05 -22.97 -6.50
N GLN A 162 0.53 -23.71 -7.44
CA GLN A 162 0.03 -25.01 -7.86
C GLN A 162 0.12 -26.03 -6.72
N TRP A 163 1.30 -26.19 -6.11
CA TRP A 163 1.49 -27.05 -4.93
C TRP A 163 0.52 -26.70 -3.79
N ARG A 164 0.30 -25.40 -3.53
CA ARG A 164 -0.65 -24.97 -2.49
C ARG A 164 -2.08 -25.42 -2.81
N LEU A 165 -2.51 -25.33 -4.07
CA LEU A 165 -3.84 -25.79 -4.49
C LEU A 165 -3.98 -27.30 -4.31
N ASP A 166 -2.97 -28.07 -4.69
CA ASP A 166 -2.99 -29.53 -4.59
C ASP A 166 -2.98 -30.00 -3.14
N THR A 167 -2.15 -29.37 -2.30
CA THR A 167 -2.08 -29.61 -0.85
C THR A 167 -3.37 -29.25 -0.14
N ALA A 168 -3.96 -28.10 -0.47
CA ALA A 168 -5.23 -27.68 0.11
C ALA A 168 -6.38 -28.63 -0.27
N LYS A 169 -6.37 -29.12 -1.51
CA LYS A 169 -7.33 -30.11 -2.01
C LYS A 169 -7.18 -31.45 -1.30
N SER A 170 -5.97 -31.94 -1.07
CA SER A 170 -5.75 -33.21 -0.35
C SER A 170 -6.19 -33.11 1.12
N MET A 171 -6.02 -31.94 1.73
CA MET A 171 -6.45 -31.65 3.10
C MET A 171 -7.93 -31.27 3.23
N GLY A 172 -8.65 -31.04 2.13
CA GLY A 172 -10.04 -30.61 2.16
C GLY A 172 -10.26 -29.20 2.73
N VAL A 173 -9.25 -28.32 2.65
CA VAL A 173 -9.30 -26.95 3.19
C VAL A 173 -9.12 -25.91 2.08
N PRO A 174 -9.55 -24.65 2.28
CA PRO A 174 -9.23 -23.57 1.35
C PRO A 174 -7.72 -23.31 1.22
N ALA A 175 -7.24 -22.95 0.03
CA ALA A 175 -5.81 -22.77 -0.25
C ALA A 175 -5.08 -21.79 0.68
N TYR A 176 -5.73 -20.70 1.09
CA TYR A 176 -5.14 -19.72 2.00
C TYR A 176 -4.82 -20.31 3.39
N VAL A 177 -5.45 -21.43 3.76
CA VAL A 177 -5.16 -22.14 5.01
C VAL A 177 -3.78 -22.77 4.97
N VAL A 178 -3.28 -23.19 3.81
CA VAL A 178 -1.91 -23.71 3.64
C VAL A 178 -0.92 -22.54 3.72
N PHE A 179 -1.03 -21.57 2.80
CA PHE A 179 -0.31 -20.30 2.84
C PHE A 179 -1.09 -19.19 2.12
N THR A 180 -0.90 -17.95 2.55
CA THR A 180 -1.45 -16.79 1.83
C THR A 180 -0.62 -16.48 0.57
N ASP A 181 -1.22 -15.76 -0.38
CA ASP A 181 -0.48 -15.26 -1.56
C ASP A 181 0.73 -14.40 -1.19
N ALA A 182 0.60 -13.58 -0.14
CA ALA A 182 1.70 -12.76 0.36
C ALA A 182 2.85 -13.62 0.91
N THR A 183 2.54 -14.74 1.56
CA THR A 183 3.54 -15.69 2.06
C THR A 183 4.23 -16.40 0.90
N LEU A 184 3.50 -16.87 -0.11
CA LEU A 184 4.11 -17.50 -1.30
C LEU A 184 5.02 -16.53 -2.07
N LEU A 185 4.60 -15.26 -2.21
CA LEU A 185 5.44 -14.19 -2.75
C LEU A 185 6.72 -14.00 -1.94
N ALA A 186 6.62 -14.01 -0.61
CA ALA A 186 7.77 -13.84 0.27
C ALA A 186 8.72 -15.05 0.23
N ILE A 187 8.19 -16.28 0.08
CA ILE A 187 8.99 -17.49 -0.14
C ILE A 187 9.76 -17.38 -1.46
N ALA A 188 9.06 -17.11 -2.57
CA ALA A 188 9.68 -16.96 -3.88
C ALA A 188 10.74 -15.85 -3.90
N GLN A 189 10.51 -14.74 -3.21
CA GLN A 189 11.48 -13.65 -3.12
C GLN A 189 12.72 -13.99 -2.30
N ARG A 190 12.61 -14.87 -1.31
CA ARG A 190 13.70 -15.16 -0.37
C ARG A 190 14.44 -16.45 -0.68
N MET A 191 13.82 -17.37 -1.42
CA MET A 191 14.38 -18.66 -1.81
C MET A 191 15.05 -19.38 -0.62
N PRO A 192 14.31 -19.62 0.49
CA PRO A 192 14.90 -20.28 1.66
C PRO A 192 15.47 -21.65 1.27
N ALA A 193 16.69 -21.91 1.72
CA ALA A 193 17.40 -23.18 1.51
C ALA A 193 17.39 -24.07 2.77
N SER A 194 16.85 -23.56 3.89
CA SER A 194 16.77 -24.28 5.15
C SER A 194 15.50 -23.95 5.95
N PRO A 195 15.08 -24.82 6.89
CA PRO A 195 13.99 -24.51 7.81
C PRO A 195 14.22 -23.23 8.64
N GLU A 196 15.49 -22.96 8.98
CA GLU A 196 15.91 -21.76 9.72
C GLU A 196 15.71 -20.47 8.93
N GLU A 197 15.87 -20.52 7.61
CA GLU A 197 15.58 -19.39 6.72
C GLU A 197 14.08 -19.27 6.46
N LEU A 198 13.38 -20.41 6.37
CA LEU A 198 11.95 -20.47 6.10
C LEU A 198 11.13 -19.84 7.25
N ILE A 199 11.55 -20.00 8.51
CA ILE A 199 10.88 -19.36 9.67
C ILE A 199 10.94 -17.83 9.66
N GLN A 200 11.92 -17.26 8.95
CA GLN A 200 12.03 -15.80 8.84
C GLN A 200 10.96 -15.22 7.91
N VAL A 201 10.32 -16.05 7.08
CA VAL A 201 9.31 -15.64 6.10
C VAL A 201 8.00 -15.20 6.80
N PRO A 202 7.47 -14.00 6.52
CA PRO A 202 6.22 -13.54 7.11
C PRO A 202 5.05 -14.49 6.83
N GLY A 203 4.40 -14.94 7.91
CA GLY A 203 3.29 -15.90 7.84
C GLY A 203 3.71 -17.36 7.88
N VAL A 204 4.99 -17.67 8.07
CA VAL A 204 5.51 -19.02 8.28
C VAL A 204 5.91 -19.20 9.75
N GLY A 205 5.05 -19.89 10.51
CA GLY A 205 5.33 -20.25 11.90
C GLY A 205 5.87 -21.68 12.04
N PRO A 206 6.29 -22.09 13.25
CA PRO A 206 6.87 -23.41 13.50
C PRO A 206 5.96 -24.57 13.06
N MET A 207 4.66 -24.48 13.33
CA MET A 207 3.66 -25.47 12.88
C MET A 207 3.62 -25.59 11.34
N LYS A 208 3.81 -24.48 10.62
CA LYS A 208 3.84 -24.47 9.16
C LYS A 208 5.10 -25.11 8.60
N ILE A 209 6.22 -24.98 9.30
CA ILE A 209 7.49 -25.60 8.91
C ILE A 209 7.40 -27.10 9.11
N GLU A 210 6.88 -27.54 10.26
CA GLU A 210 6.67 -28.95 10.55
C GLU A 210 5.73 -29.60 9.51
N GLN A 211 4.67 -28.89 9.12
CA GLN A 211 3.65 -29.44 8.24
C GLN A 211 3.94 -29.33 6.74
N PHE A 212 4.64 -28.27 6.30
CA PHE A 212 4.81 -27.94 4.88
C PHE A 212 6.24 -27.56 4.49
N GLY A 213 7.18 -27.53 5.44
CA GLY A 213 8.52 -27.01 5.21
C GLY A 213 9.32 -27.84 4.21
N GLU A 214 9.21 -29.16 4.27
CA GLU A 214 9.91 -30.07 3.36
C GLU A 214 9.54 -29.81 1.89
N ASP A 215 8.25 -29.77 1.58
CA ASP A 215 7.76 -29.53 0.22
C ASP A 215 8.17 -28.16 -0.31
N VAL A 216 8.03 -27.11 0.52
CA VAL A 216 8.40 -25.74 0.14
C VAL A 216 9.89 -25.64 -0.14
N LEU A 217 10.74 -26.26 0.67
CA LEU A 217 12.18 -26.27 0.49
C LEU A 217 12.60 -27.09 -0.74
N ALA A 218 11.88 -28.18 -1.06
CA ALA A 218 12.11 -28.93 -2.29
C ALA A 218 11.80 -28.06 -3.53
N ILE A 219 10.68 -27.33 -3.50
CA ILE A 219 10.31 -26.41 -4.59
C ILE A 219 11.36 -25.31 -4.74
N THR A 220 11.80 -24.66 -3.67
CA THR A 220 12.82 -23.61 -3.78
C THR A 220 14.18 -24.15 -4.21
N ALA A 221 14.57 -25.35 -3.77
CA ALA A 221 15.82 -26.00 -4.17
C ALA A 221 15.90 -26.28 -5.68
N ASN A 222 14.78 -26.62 -6.32
CA ASN A 222 14.71 -26.87 -7.76
C ASN A 222 15.14 -25.65 -8.61
N TYR A 223 15.02 -24.43 -8.05
CA TYR A 223 15.33 -23.18 -8.73
C TYR A 223 16.52 -22.44 -8.13
N ALA A 224 17.13 -22.98 -7.06
CA ALA A 224 18.34 -22.43 -6.45
C ALA A 224 19.61 -22.73 -7.25
N THR A 225 19.54 -23.62 -8.26
CA THR A 225 20.70 -24.10 -9.04
C THR A 225 20.74 -23.55 -10.48
N GLY A 226 20.10 -22.41 -10.75
CA GLY A 226 20.04 -21.74 -12.08
C GLY A 226 20.73 -20.40 -12.12
#